data_AF-A0A0F8D7E3-F1
#
_entry.id   AF-A0A0F8D7E3-F1
#
_cell.length_a   1.000
_cell.length_b   1.000
_cell.length_c   1.000
_cell.angle_alpha   90.00
_cell.angle_beta   90.00
_cell.angle_gamma   90.00
#
_symmetry.space_group_name_H-M   'P 1'
#
loop_
_entity.id
_entity.type
_entity.pdbx_description
1 polymer ?
#
loop_
_entity_poly.entity_id
_entity_poly.type
_entity_poly.pdbx_seq_one_letter_code
_entity_poly.pdbx_strand_id
1 'polypeptide(L)'
;MISTTTLVLALASTAFASPLVARTGEEVKPLEVSDMEVSCVKTAPSDPLFSCTLKYDLNDPNVIDANPSIRPKATCTHHWNWDGKTAENGLENSYETSTLECFSDGVGRNIRSGLYQFSSPTNIQLTLHSSYYKD
;
A
#
# COMPACT_ATOMS: atom_id res chain seq x y z
N MET A 1 -17.50 -10.21 -30.46
CA MET A 1 -16.70 -10.88 -29.41
C MET A 1 -15.60 -9.92 -29.01
N ILE A 2 -15.72 -9.29 -27.84
CA ILE A 2 -14.69 -8.36 -27.35
C ILE A 2 -13.72 -9.20 -26.53
N SER A 3 -12.49 -9.33 -27.03
CA SER A 3 -11.40 -10.02 -26.34
C SER A 3 -10.92 -9.13 -25.21
N THR A 4 -11.26 -9.47 -23.97
CA THR A 4 -10.73 -8.80 -22.78
C THR A 4 -9.39 -9.44 -22.46
N THR A 5 -8.31 -8.81 -22.91
CA THR A 5 -6.95 -9.24 -22.58
C THR A 5 -6.59 -8.65 -21.22
N THR A 6 -6.75 -9.44 -20.16
CA THR A 6 -6.26 -9.10 -18.82
C THR A 6 -4.75 -9.27 -18.81
N LEU A 7 -4.03 -8.16 -18.84
CA LEU A 7 -2.58 -8.13 -18.71
C LEU A 7 -2.22 -8.12 -17.22
N VAL A 8 -1.95 -9.30 -16.66
CA VAL A 8 -1.41 -9.44 -15.30
C VAL A 8 0.09 -9.20 -15.36
N LEU A 9 0.55 -7.98 -15.05
CA LEU A 9 1.97 -7.74 -14.81
C LEU A 9 2.29 -8.10 -13.36
N ALA A 10 2.96 -9.24 -13.18
CA ALA A 10 3.66 -9.56 -11.95
C ALA A 10 4.78 -8.54 -11.73
N LEU A 11 4.66 -7.69 -10.71
CA LEU A 11 5.77 -6.86 -10.26
C LEU A 11 6.55 -7.64 -9.22
N ALA A 12 7.77 -7.97 -9.63
CA ALA A 12 8.77 -8.63 -8.82
C ALA A 12 8.96 -7.90 -7.49
N SER A 13 9.01 -8.69 -6.43
CA SER A 13 9.38 -8.31 -5.08
C SER A 13 10.65 -7.46 -5.08
N THR A 14 10.52 -6.15 -4.93
CA THR A 14 11.62 -5.33 -4.46
C THR A 14 11.26 -4.89 -3.06
N ALA A 15 12.04 -5.38 -2.09
CA ALA A 15 11.90 -4.97 -0.70
C ALA A 15 12.04 -3.44 -0.63
N PHE A 16 10.98 -2.77 -0.20
CA PHE A 16 11.00 -1.34 0.04
C PHE A 16 11.84 -1.09 1.30
N ALA A 17 13.11 -0.71 1.12
CA ALA A 17 13.94 -0.23 2.21
C ALA A 17 13.51 1.20 2.58
N SER A 18 12.50 1.34 3.43
CA SER A 18 12.33 2.57 4.21
C SER A 18 13.41 2.61 5.29
N PRO A 19 14.13 3.72 5.50
CA PRO A 19 15.03 3.85 6.63
C PRO A 19 14.16 3.95 7.90
N LEU A 20 13.85 2.80 8.50
CA LEU A 20 13.31 2.76 9.85
C LEU A 20 14.38 3.35 10.77
N VAL A 21 14.12 4.54 11.33
CA VAL A 21 15.03 5.16 12.29
C VAL A 21 14.88 4.42 13.62
N ALA A 22 15.84 3.54 13.91
CA ALA A 22 15.95 2.87 15.19
C ALA A 22 16.45 3.84 16.27
N ARG A 23 15.97 3.70 17.51
CA ARG A 23 16.65 4.33 18.66
C ARG A 23 18.01 3.68 18.84
N THR A 24 19.00 4.45 19.33
CA THR A 24 20.37 3.97 19.52
C THR A 24 20.38 2.71 20.40
N GLY A 25 20.75 1.57 19.83
CA GLY A 25 20.86 0.28 20.53
C GLY A 25 19.70 -0.71 20.31
N GLU A 26 18.67 -0.38 19.53
CA GLU A 26 17.61 -1.33 19.15
C GLU A 26 17.94 -2.04 17.83
N GLU A 27 17.83 -3.37 17.83
CA GLU A 27 17.90 -4.18 16.62
C GLU A 27 16.52 -4.14 15.93
N VAL A 28 16.39 -3.29 14.90
CA VAL A 28 15.17 -3.23 14.09
C VAL A 28 15.16 -4.40 13.12
N LYS A 29 14.17 -5.28 13.27
CA LYS A 29 13.90 -6.38 12.36
C LYS A 29 13.35 -5.83 11.04
N PRO A 30 13.66 -6.45 9.89
CA PRO A 30 13.17 -5.99 8.60
C PRO A 30 11.64 -6.07 8.52
N LEU A 31 11.04 -5.05 7.90
CA LEU A 31 9.64 -5.00 7.51
C LEU A 31 9.46 -5.76 6.19
N GLU A 32 8.42 -6.59 6.09
CA GLU A 32 8.14 -7.34 4.86
C GLU A 32 6.82 -6.91 4.24
N VAL A 33 6.81 -6.75 2.92
CA VAL A 33 5.62 -6.52 2.10
C VAL A 33 5.46 -7.71 1.16
N SER A 34 4.29 -8.34 1.14
CA SER A 34 3.98 -9.49 0.28
C SER A 34 2.63 -9.32 -0.42
N ASP A 35 2.37 -10.19 -1.39
CA ASP A 35 1.05 -10.33 -2.04
C ASP A 35 0.51 -9.00 -2.61
N MET A 36 1.42 -8.18 -3.14
CA MET A 36 1.07 -6.89 -3.72
C MET A 36 0.33 -7.05 -5.04
N GLU A 37 -0.89 -6.52 -5.07
CA GLU A 37 -1.80 -6.56 -6.21
C GLU A 37 -2.34 -5.16 -6.49
N VAL A 38 -2.18 -4.71 -7.74
CA VAL A 38 -2.76 -3.45 -8.22
C VAL A 38 -3.74 -3.77 -9.33
N SER A 39 -4.96 -3.26 -9.20
CA SER A 39 -6.02 -3.43 -10.19
C SER A 39 -6.65 -2.09 -10.49
N CYS A 40 -6.70 -1.69 -11.76
CA CYS A 40 -7.38 -0.49 -12.22
C CYS A 40 -8.39 -0.90 -13.29
N VAL A 41 -9.68 -0.73 -13.01
CA VAL A 41 -10.76 -1.18 -13.89
C VAL A 41 -11.75 -0.06 -14.16
N LYS A 42 -12.27 0.00 -15.38
CA LYS A 42 -13.48 0.79 -15.66
C LYS A 42 -14.70 0.01 -15.19
N THR A 43 -15.50 0.59 -14.31
CA THR A 43 -16.74 -0.03 -13.83
C THR A 43 -17.84 0.00 -14.90
N ALA A 44 -17.80 0.98 -15.80
CA ALA A 44 -18.59 1.06 -17.01
C ALA A 44 -17.77 1.67 -18.17
N PRO A 45 -18.08 1.33 -19.44
CA PRO A 45 -17.38 1.89 -20.60
C PRO A 45 -17.41 3.42 -20.68
N SER A 46 -18.47 4.04 -20.14
CA SER A 46 -18.66 5.49 -20.11
C SER A 46 -17.90 6.20 -18.99
N ASP A 47 -17.29 5.46 -18.05
CA ASP A 47 -16.64 6.08 -16.91
C ASP A 47 -15.38 6.83 -17.35
N PRO A 48 -15.24 8.10 -16.95
CA PRO A 48 -14.08 8.90 -17.32
C PRO A 48 -12.80 8.42 -16.64
N LEU A 49 -12.91 7.80 -15.46
CA LEU A 49 -11.78 7.34 -14.64
C LEU A 49 -11.84 5.83 -14.40
N PHE A 50 -10.68 5.22 -14.22
CA PHE A 50 -10.52 3.89 -13.68
C PHE A 50 -10.70 3.93 -12.16
N SER A 51 -11.41 2.94 -11.63
CA SER A 51 -11.39 2.63 -10.20
C SER A 51 -10.19 1.73 -9.92
N CYS A 52 -9.26 2.23 -9.12
CA CYS A 52 -8.02 1.56 -8.78
C CYS A 52 -8.02 1.07 -7.34
N THR A 53 -7.49 -0.13 -7.14
CA THR A 53 -7.24 -0.77 -5.86
C THR A 53 -5.80 -1.24 -5.79
N LEU A 54 -5.13 -0.96 -4.68
CA LEU A 54 -3.85 -1.58 -4.31
C LEU A 54 -4.07 -2.35 -3.02
N LYS A 55 -3.75 -3.64 -3.05
CA LYS A 55 -3.79 -4.53 -1.88
C LYS A 55 -2.41 -5.15 -1.66
N TYR A 56 -1.99 -5.29 -0.41
CA TYR A 56 -0.79 -6.04 -0.04
C TYR A 56 -0.86 -6.43 1.43
N ASP A 57 -0.08 -7.44 1.78
CA ASP A 57 0.14 -7.83 3.16
C ASP A 57 1.45 -7.22 3.67
N LEU A 58 1.41 -6.77 4.92
CA LEU A 58 2.51 -6.11 5.60
C LEU A 58 2.80 -6.86 6.90
N ASN A 59 4.06 -7.23 7.12
CA ASN A 59 4.53 -7.90 8.32
C ASN A 59 5.59 -7.04 9.02
N ASP A 60 5.20 -6.37 10.12
CA ASP A 60 6.09 -5.58 10.99
C ASP A 60 6.40 -6.39 12.26
N PRO A 61 7.50 -7.17 12.29
CA PRO A 61 7.84 -7.99 13.45
C PRO A 61 8.20 -7.18 14.70
N ASN A 62 8.49 -5.89 14.56
CA ASN A 62 8.88 -5.02 15.68
C ASN A 62 7.69 -4.63 16.57
N VAL A 63 6.45 -4.76 16.07
CA VAL A 63 5.26 -4.46 16.87
C VAL A 63 5.03 -5.46 18.01
N ILE A 64 5.54 -6.70 17.87
CA ILE A 64 5.38 -7.74 18.89
C ILE A 64 6.20 -7.39 20.13
N ASP A 65 7.44 -6.94 19.93
CA ASP A 65 8.35 -6.60 21.04
C ASP A 65 7.80 -5.41 21.83
N ALA A 66 7.13 -4.48 21.16
CA ALA A 66 6.56 -3.30 21.79
C ALA A 66 5.14 -3.50 22.36
N ASN A 67 4.34 -4.40 21.77
CA ASN A 67 3.07 -4.85 22.35
C ASN A 67 2.72 -6.27 21.88
N PRO A 68 2.88 -7.28 22.76
CA PRO A 68 2.61 -8.69 22.42
C PRO A 68 1.16 -8.98 22.00
N SER A 69 0.21 -8.08 22.29
CA SER A 69 -1.19 -8.22 21.87
C SER A 69 -1.46 -7.77 20.43
N ILE A 70 -0.45 -7.22 19.75
CA ILE A 70 -0.54 -6.80 18.36
C ILE A 70 -0.03 -7.92 17.44
N ARG A 71 -0.79 -8.16 16.37
CA ARG A 71 -0.35 -9.05 15.30
C ARG A 71 0.60 -8.28 14.37
N PRO A 72 1.76 -8.84 14.03
CA PRO A 72 2.72 -8.20 13.14
C PRO A 72 2.22 -8.12 11.70
N LYS A 73 1.29 -9.00 11.33
CA LYS A 73 0.71 -9.07 9.99
C LYS A 73 -0.59 -8.27 9.90
N ALA A 74 -0.72 -7.49 8.83
CA ALA A 74 -1.94 -6.78 8.47
C ALA A 74 -2.09 -6.69 6.95
N THR A 75 -3.32 -6.68 6.46
CA THR A 75 -3.64 -6.42 5.06
C THR A 75 -3.95 -4.94 4.89
N CYS A 76 -3.27 -4.30 3.95
CA CYS A 76 -3.48 -2.91 3.58
C CYS A 76 -4.24 -2.83 2.25
N THR A 77 -5.23 -1.95 2.17
CA THR A 77 -5.99 -1.73 0.94
C THR A 77 -6.16 -0.24 0.70
N HIS A 78 -5.74 0.22 -0.48
CA HIS A 78 -5.92 1.59 -0.96
C HIS A 78 -6.91 1.61 -2.12
N HIS A 79 -7.72 2.66 -2.19
CA HIS A 79 -8.66 2.88 -3.28
C HIS A 79 -8.50 4.30 -3.81
N TRP A 80 -8.50 4.47 -5.12
CA TRP A 80 -8.48 5.79 -5.76
C TRP A 80 -9.03 5.73 -7.19
N ASN A 81 -9.24 6.89 -7.79
CA ASN A 81 -9.62 7.00 -9.20
C ASN A 81 -8.48 7.56 -10.02
N TRP A 82 -8.31 7.07 -11.24
CA TRP A 82 -7.22 7.49 -12.13
C TRP A 82 -7.67 7.60 -13.58
N ASP A 83 -7.22 8.61 -14.31
CA ASP A 83 -7.51 8.79 -15.74
C ASP A 83 -6.66 7.88 -16.66
N GLY A 84 -5.65 7.19 -16.11
CA GLY A 84 -4.73 6.34 -16.86
C GLY A 84 -3.48 7.06 -17.37
N LYS A 85 -3.29 8.35 -17.04
CA LYS A 85 -2.21 9.18 -17.57
C LYS A 85 -1.57 10.11 -16.54
N THR A 86 -2.38 10.79 -15.73
CA THR A 86 -1.93 11.85 -14.83
C THR A 86 -1.16 11.27 -13.67
N ALA A 87 0.03 11.80 -13.38
CA ALA A 87 0.90 11.29 -12.32
C ALA A 87 0.72 12.07 -11.01
N GLU A 88 0.41 13.36 -11.10
CA GLU A 88 0.22 14.22 -9.94
C GLU A 88 -1.08 13.92 -9.21
N ASN A 89 -1.06 14.03 -7.88
CA ASN A 89 -2.27 13.92 -7.07
C ASN A 89 -3.29 15.02 -7.44
N GLY A 90 -4.54 14.64 -7.65
CA GLY A 90 -5.62 15.56 -7.99
C GLY A 90 -6.91 14.89 -8.43
N LEU A 91 -7.78 15.63 -9.11
CA LEU A 91 -9.08 15.13 -9.58
C LEU A 91 -8.96 13.97 -10.58
N GLU A 92 -7.86 13.94 -11.35
CA GLU A 92 -7.59 12.94 -12.40
C GLU A 92 -6.74 11.77 -11.89
N ASN A 93 -6.19 11.88 -10.67
CA ASN A 93 -5.44 10.82 -9.99
C ASN A 93 -5.57 11.00 -8.48
N SER A 94 -6.67 10.48 -7.94
CA SER A 94 -7.18 10.83 -6.61
C SER A 94 -6.59 9.98 -5.49
N TYR A 95 -5.37 9.47 -5.64
CA TYR A 95 -4.74 8.66 -4.59
C TYR A 95 -4.61 9.47 -3.30
N GLU A 96 -4.83 8.86 -2.14
CA GLU A 96 -4.69 9.59 -0.90
C GLU A 96 -3.26 9.51 -0.38
N THR A 97 -2.61 10.66 -0.22
CA THR A 97 -1.25 10.75 0.35
C THR A 97 -1.24 10.59 1.86
N SER A 98 -2.42 10.64 2.50
CA SER A 98 -2.57 10.38 3.93
C SER A 98 -2.42 8.88 4.21
N THR A 99 -2.08 8.54 5.44
CA THR A 99 -1.92 7.14 5.84
C THR A 99 -3.26 6.54 6.22
N LEU A 100 -3.64 5.44 5.58
CA LEU A 100 -4.78 4.61 5.95
C LEU A 100 -4.35 3.53 6.95
N GLU A 101 -5.25 3.13 7.84
CA GLU A 101 -5.02 2.02 8.75
C GLU A 101 -5.07 0.68 7.99
N CYS A 102 -4.06 -0.17 8.22
CA CYS A 102 -4.08 -1.53 7.72
C CYS A 102 -4.84 -2.43 8.71
N PHE A 103 -5.65 -3.34 8.19
CA PHE A 103 -6.55 -4.16 8.99
C PHE A 103 -6.04 -5.61 9.07
N SER A 104 -6.16 -6.22 10.24
CA SER A 104 -6.06 -7.68 10.43
C SER A 104 -7.34 -8.14 11.11
N ASP A 105 -8.03 -9.11 10.50
CA ASP A 105 -9.23 -9.74 11.07
C ASP A 105 -10.38 -8.75 11.40
N GLY A 106 -10.52 -7.68 10.60
CA GLY A 106 -11.57 -6.67 10.78
C GLY A 106 -11.34 -5.68 11.93
N VAL A 107 -10.17 -5.70 12.57
CA VAL A 107 -9.78 -4.73 13.61
C VAL A 107 -8.67 -3.83 13.07
N GLY A 108 -8.89 -2.51 13.10
CA GLY A 108 -7.87 -1.51 12.72
C GLY A 108 -6.69 -1.60 13.67
N ARG A 109 -5.47 -1.68 13.13
CA ARG A 109 -4.25 -1.86 13.93
C ARG A 109 -3.24 -0.75 13.65
N ASN A 110 -2.35 -0.58 14.63
CA ASN A 110 -1.30 0.46 14.77
C ASN A 110 -0.28 0.58 13.61
N ILE A 111 -0.48 -0.16 12.51
CA ILE A 111 0.33 -0.06 11.30
C ILE A 111 -0.50 0.68 10.26
N ARG A 112 -0.02 1.85 9.86
CA ARG A 112 -0.65 2.68 8.85
C ARG A 112 0.22 2.72 7.61
N SER A 113 -0.41 2.78 6.45
CA SER A 113 0.29 3.00 5.20
C SER A 113 -0.42 4.03 4.35
N GLY A 114 0.33 4.91 3.72
CA GLY A 114 -0.15 5.86 2.72
C GLY A 114 0.37 5.52 1.33
N LEU A 115 -0.44 5.82 0.31
CA LEU A 115 0.00 5.80 -1.07
C LEU A 115 0.62 7.17 -1.39
N TYR A 116 1.93 7.29 -1.22
CA TYR A 116 2.65 8.56 -1.35
C TYR A 116 2.66 9.07 -2.79
N GLN A 117 2.91 8.17 -3.73
CA GLN A 117 2.95 8.48 -5.15
C GLN A 117 2.45 7.31 -5.98
N PHE A 118 1.65 7.61 -6.99
CA PHE A 118 1.22 6.67 -8.00
C PHE A 118 1.28 7.32 -9.38
N SER A 119 2.10 6.80 -10.29
CA SER A 119 2.13 7.26 -11.68
C SER A 119 1.74 6.19 -12.70
N SER A 120 1.84 4.92 -12.31
CA SER A 120 1.39 3.77 -13.12
C SER A 120 1.27 2.53 -12.23
N PRO A 121 0.60 1.45 -12.68
CA PRO A 121 0.54 0.19 -11.93
C PRO A 121 1.91 -0.42 -11.62
N THR A 122 2.95 -0.02 -12.35
CA THR A 122 4.34 -0.46 -12.19
C THR A 122 5.23 0.54 -11.45
N ASN A 123 4.71 1.72 -11.09
CA ASN A 123 5.47 2.77 -10.42
C ASN A 123 4.63 3.37 -9.29
N ILE A 124 4.90 2.84 -8.10
CA ILE A 124 4.14 3.06 -6.87
C ILE A 124 5.14 3.33 -5.74
N GLN A 125 4.91 4.39 -4.97
CA GLN A 125 5.65 4.68 -3.77
C GLN A 125 4.71 4.65 -2.57
N LEU A 126 5.06 3.88 -1.56
CA LEU A 126 4.32 3.76 -0.32
C LEU A 126 5.06 4.48 0.80
N THR A 127 4.29 5.08 1.70
CA THR A 127 4.79 5.47 3.02
C THR A 127 4.23 4.51 4.05
N LEU A 128 5.09 4.10 4.98
CA LEU A 128 4.72 3.20 6.07
C LEU A 128 4.94 3.96 7.38
N HIS A 129 3.86 4.12 8.14
CA HIS A 129 3.87 4.73 9.46
C HIS A 129 3.40 3.67 10.45
N SER A 130 4.33 3.09 11.19
CA SER A 130 3.98 2.25 12.33
C SER A 130 4.13 3.11 13.58
N SER A 131 3.11 3.12 14.45
CA SER A 131 3.09 3.98 15.65
C SER A 131 4.23 3.68 16.65
N TYR A 132 5.02 2.66 16.37
CA TYR A 132 6.21 2.25 17.11
C TYR A 132 7.46 3.01 16.69
N TYR A 133 7.60 3.30 15.40
CA TYR A 133 8.64 4.21 14.92
C TYR A 133 8.09 5.63 15.10
N LYS A 134 8.36 6.22 16.26
CA LYS A 134 8.23 7.67 16.40
C LYS A 134 9.37 8.32 15.62
N ASP A 135 9.03 9.40 14.93
CA ASP A 135 10.00 10.38 14.41
C ASP A 135 11.06 10.75 15.45
#